data_AF-A0A3B9PMG8-F1
#
_entry.id   AF-A0A3B9PMG8-F1
#
_cell.length_a   1.000
_cell.length_b   1.000
_cell.length_c   1.000
_cell.angle_alpha   90.00
_cell.angle_beta   90.00
_cell.angle_gamma   90.00
#
_symmetry.space_group_name_H-M   'P 1'
#
loop_
_entity.id
_entity.type
_entity.pdbx_description
1 polymer ?
#
loop_
_entity_poly.entity_id
_entity_poly.type
_entity_poly.pdbx_seq_one_letter_code
_entity_poly.pdbx_strand_id
1 'polypeptide(L)'
;FSLLHTLLGTSMQTLLEEMSLPSNVSEALLYGQGEFAPFLRLAQACEQFDVKALAAAAGELHLPCEQINRAQLVGLAFADSLHA
;
A
#
# COMPACT_ATOMS: atom_id res chain seq x y z
N PHE A 1 3.95 4.01 -4.05
CA PHE A 1 2.65 4.47 -3.51
C PHE A 1 1.65 4.20 -4.60
N SER A 2 0.47 3.68 -4.25
CA SER A 2 -0.65 3.47 -5.17
C SER A 2 -0.64 4.55 -6.24
N LEU A 3 -0.37 4.15 -7.48
CA LEU A 3 -0.29 5.05 -8.63
C LEU A 3 -1.61 5.81 -8.82
N LEU A 4 -2.63 5.64 -7.97
CA LEU A 4 -3.87 6.41 -7.93
C LEU A 4 -3.69 7.89 -8.26
N HIS A 5 -2.82 8.64 -7.59
CA HIS A 5 -2.64 10.06 -7.93
C HIS A 5 -2.03 10.26 -9.33
N THR A 6 -1.12 9.38 -9.74
CA THR A 6 -0.50 9.37 -11.08
C THR A 6 -1.49 8.95 -12.17
N LEU A 7 -2.40 8.02 -11.87
CA LEU A 7 -3.46 7.51 -12.74
C LEU A 7 -4.59 8.53 -12.91
N LEU A 8 -4.88 9.30 -11.85
CA LEU A 8 -5.98 10.26 -11.81
C LEU A 8 -5.54 11.70 -12.10
N GLY A 9 -4.22 11.96 -12.19
CA GLY A 9 -3.65 13.24 -12.59
C GLY A 9 -3.81 14.37 -11.57
N THR A 10 -4.08 14.06 -10.30
CA THR A 10 -4.33 15.05 -9.23
C THR A 10 -3.41 14.82 -8.03
N SER A 11 -3.39 15.74 -7.06
CA SER A 11 -2.65 15.51 -5.80
C SER A 11 -3.36 14.47 -4.93
N MET A 12 -2.60 13.66 -4.18
CA MET A 12 -3.16 12.70 -3.23
C MET A 12 -4.10 13.38 -2.23
N GLN A 13 -3.76 14.58 -1.75
CA GLN A 13 -4.59 15.31 -0.80
C GLN A 13 -5.97 15.65 -1.38
N THR A 14 -6.00 16.20 -2.60
CA THR A 14 -7.25 16.49 -3.31
C THR A 14 -8.08 15.23 -3.56
N LEU A 15 -7.42 14.10 -3.86
CA LEU A 15 -8.09 12.83 -4.07
C LEU A 15 -8.80 12.34 -2.79
N LEU A 16 -8.12 12.38 -1.65
CA LEU A 16 -8.65 11.84 -0.40
C LEU A 16 -9.77 12.71 0.18
N GLU A 17 -9.77 14.02 -0.09
CA GLU A 17 -10.86 14.94 0.27
C GLU A 17 -12.20 14.51 -0.36
N GLU A 18 -12.19 14.01 -1.60
CA GLU A 18 -13.39 13.54 -2.30
C GLU A 18 -13.85 12.13 -1.85
N MET A 19 -12.95 11.32 -1.30
CA MET A 19 -13.18 9.89 -1.02
C MET A 19 -13.80 9.58 0.35
N SER A 20 -14.03 10.59 1.20
CA SER A 20 -14.67 10.42 2.53
C SER A 20 -14.04 9.31 3.39
N LEU A 21 -12.71 9.20 3.40
CA LEU A 21 -12.02 8.09 4.07
C LEU A 21 -12.01 8.22 5.60
N PRO A 22 -11.99 7.09 6.33
CA PRO A 22 -11.73 7.08 7.77
C PRO A 22 -10.42 7.80 8.12
N SER A 23 -10.39 8.49 9.26
CA SER A 23 -9.25 9.33 9.67
C SER A 23 -7.95 8.53 9.79
N ASN A 24 -7.98 7.33 10.35
CA ASN A 24 -6.82 6.45 10.49
C ASN A 24 -6.19 6.04 9.14
N VAL A 25 -7.01 5.90 8.09
CA VAL A 25 -6.54 5.64 6.72
C VAL A 25 -5.92 6.90 6.12
N SER A 26 -6.58 8.05 6.26
CA SER A 26 -6.07 9.34 5.79
C SER A 26 -4.74 9.71 6.46
N GLU A 27 -4.58 9.45 7.76
CA GLU A 27 -3.34 9.70 8.48
C GLU A 27 -2.17 8.86 7.95
N ALA A 28 -2.41 7.58 7.65
CA ALA A 28 -1.39 6.73 7.06
C ALA A 28 -1.02 7.18 5.65
N LEU A 29 -2.01 7.54 4.82
CA LEU A 29 -1.79 7.92 3.44
C LEU A 29 -1.13 9.30 3.29
N LEU A 30 -1.52 10.29 4.09
CA LEU A 30 -1.02 11.67 4.01
C LEU A 30 0.28 11.88 4.79
N TYR A 31 0.38 11.28 5.97
CA TYR A 31 1.46 11.58 6.92
C TYR A 31 2.36 10.37 7.21
N GLY A 32 2.03 9.18 6.70
CA GLY A 32 2.81 7.98 6.98
C GLY A 32 2.75 7.56 8.45
N GLN A 33 1.66 7.89 9.15
CA GLN A 33 1.50 7.65 10.59
C GLN A 33 0.24 6.83 10.91
N GLY A 34 0.10 6.44 12.17
CA GLY A 34 -1.06 5.67 12.64
C GLY A 34 -0.96 4.17 12.35
N GLU A 35 -2.02 3.45 12.67
CA GLU A 35 -2.05 1.97 12.67
C GLU A 35 -1.79 1.34 11.30
N PHE A 36 -2.15 2.05 10.22
CA PHE A 36 -1.99 1.55 8.86
C PHE A 36 -0.64 1.90 8.22
N ALA A 37 0.15 2.79 8.83
CA ALA A 37 1.47 3.17 8.32
C ALA A 37 2.45 1.99 8.10
N PRO A 38 2.62 1.03 9.02
CA PRO A 38 3.55 -0.08 8.79
C PRO A 38 3.11 -0.98 7.62
N PHE A 39 1.81 -1.20 7.46
CA PHE A 39 1.27 -1.95 6.31
C PHE A 39 1.46 -1.19 5.00
N LEU A 40 1.28 0.12 5.01
CA LEU A 40 1.54 0.97 3.85
C LEU A 40 3.02 0.95 3.46
N ARG A 41 3.94 1.01 4.43
CA ARG A 41 5.38 0.87 4.18
C ARG A 41 5.74 -0.48 3.59
N LEU A 42 5.14 -1.56 4.07
CA LEU A 42 5.31 -2.89 3.49
C LEU A 42 4.88 -2.91 2.02
N ALA A 43 3.68 -2.41 1.71
CA ALA A 43 3.18 -2.34 0.34
C ALA A 43 4.09 -1.50 -0.57
N GLN A 44 4.58 -0.36 -0.08
CA GLN A 44 5.52 0.49 -0.79
C GLN A 44 6.85 -0.21 -1.09
N ALA A 45 7.40 -0.95 -0.13
CA ALA A 45 8.63 -1.72 -0.34
C ALA A 45 8.43 -2.84 -1.38
N CYS A 46 7.24 -3.46 -1.42
CA CYS A 46 6.88 -4.42 -2.45
C CYS A 46 6.90 -3.79 -3.86
N GLU A 47 6.30 -2.61 -4.02
CA GLU A 47 6.23 -1.91 -5.31
C GLU A 47 7.59 -1.42 -5.82
N GLN A 48 8.49 -1.05 -4.92
CA GLN A 48 9.81 -0.52 -5.25
C GLN A 48 10.84 -1.62 -5.50
N PHE A 49 10.47 -2.89 -5.27
CA PHE A 49 11.38 -4.03 -5.31
C PHE A 49 12.62 -3.85 -4.41
N ASP A 50 12.51 -3.05 -3.35
CA ASP A 50 13.59 -2.83 -2.38
C ASP A 50 13.57 -3.96 -1.35
N VAL A 51 14.43 -4.96 -1.57
CA VAL A 51 14.53 -6.15 -0.73
C VAL A 51 14.91 -5.81 0.72
N LYS A 52 15.73 -4.78 0.95
CA LYS A 52 16.14 -4.39 2.31
C LYS A 52 14.98 -3.73 3.05
N ALA A 53 14.31 -2.78 2.41
CA ALA A 53 13.14 -2.12 3.00
C ALA A 53 12.00 -3.13 3.24
N LEU A 54 11.81 -4.08 2.32
CA LEU A 54 10.80 -5.13 2.42
C LEU A 54 11.07 -6.04 3.61
N ALA A 55 12.30 -6.52 3.78
CA ALA A 55 12.68 -7.38 4.90
C ALA A 55 12.51 -6.66 6.25
N ALA A 56 12.86 -5.37 6.32
CA ALA A 56 12.67 -4.57 7.52
C ALA A 56 11.18 -4.40 7.87
N ALA A 57 10.35 -4.04 6.89
CA ALA A 57 8.91 -3.87 7.08
C ALA A 57 8.20 -5.19 7.42
N ALA A 58 8.62 -6.30 6.81
CA ALA A 58 8.13 -7.64 7.14
C ALA A 58 8.47 -8.03 8.59
N GLY A 59 9.70 -7.73 9.03
CA GLY A 59 10.15 -7.96 10.39
C GLY A 59 9.35 -7.18 11.43
N GLU A 60 9.08 -5.89 11.17
CA GLU A 60 8.26 -5.05 12.05
C GLU A 60 6.84 -5.58 12.22
N LEU A 61 6.25 -6.09 11.14
CA LEU A 61 4.90 -6.67 11.14
C LEU A 61 4.88 -8.14 11.56
N HIS A 62 6.03 -8.75 11.84
CA HIS A 62 6.18 -10.18 12.16
C HIS A 62 5.55 -11.09 11.09
N LEU A 63 5.61 -10.66 9.83
CA LEU A 63 5.02 -11.39 8.71
C LEU A 63 6.08 -12.25 8.00
N PRO A 64 5.81 -13.54 7.76
CA PRO A 64 6.70 -14.36 6.97
C PRO A 64 6.67 -13.94 5.49
N CYS A 65 7.81 -14.00 4.81
CA CYS A 65 7.92 -13.66 3.39
C CYS A 65 6.96 -14.46 2.50
N GLU A 66 6.67 -15.71 2.85
CA GLU A 66 5.69 -16.54 2.14
C GLU A 66 4.29 -15.90 2.13
N GLN A 67 3.85 -15.38 3.28
CA GLN A 67 2.54 -14.72 3.38
C GLN A 67 2.50 -13.44 2.53
N ILE A 68 3.59 -12.69 2.50
CA ILE A 68 3.71 -11.48 1.68
C ILE A 68 3.63 -11.84 0.20
N ASN A 69 4.42 -12.83 -0.24
CA ASN A 69 4.41 -13.29 -1.63
C ASN A 69 3.03 -13.80 -2.04
N ARG A 70 2.36 -14.58 -1.18
CA ARG A 70 0.99 -15.04 -1.43
C ARG A 70 0.01 -13.88 -1.56
N ALA A 71 0.12 -12.85 -0.71
CA ALA A 71 -0.73 -11.68 -0.79
C ALA A 71 -0.53 -10.90 -2.11
N GLN A 72 0.70 -10.78 -2.60
CA GLN A 72 0.99 -10.17 -3.89
C GLN A 72 0.34 -10.95 -5.05
N LEU A 73 0.47 -12.28 -5.07
CA LEU A 73 -0.15 -13.12 -6.09
C LEU A 73 -1.68 -13.00 -6.10
N VAL A 74 -2.31 -12.93 -4.93
CA VAL A 74 -3.75 -12.69 -4.80
C VAL A 74 -4.14 -11.31 -5.35
N GLY A 75 -3.34 -10.27 -5.06
CA GLY A 75 -3.56 -8.93 -5.60
C GLY A 75 -3.47 -8.88 -7.13
N LEU A 76 -2.50 -9.57 -7.71
CA LEU A 76 -2.38 -9.70 -9.17
C LEU A 76 -3.57 -10.43 -9.78
N ALA A 77 -3.98 -11.56 -9.21
CA ALA A 77 -5.15 -12.30 -9.69
C ALA A 77 -6.44 -11.47 -9.61
N PHE A 78 -6.60 -10.66 -8.57
CA PHE A 78 -7.72 -9.72 -8.46
C PHE A 78 -7.67 -8.64 -9.54
N ALA A 79 -6.51 -8.02 -9.76
CA ALA A 79 -6.35 -7.01 -10.82
C ALA A 79 -6.65 -7.60 -12.21
N ASP A 80 -6.21 -8.83 -12.49
CA ASP A 80 -6.55 -9.55 -13.72
C ASP A 80 -8.07 -9.77 -13.85
N SER A 81 -8.76 -10.09 -12.75
CA SER A 81 -10.22 -10.29 -12.76
C SER A 81 -11.02 -9.01 -13.06
N LEU A 82 -10.45 -7.82 -12.83
CA LEU A 82 -11.10 -6.54 -13.15
C LEU A 82 -11.01 -6.17 -14.65
N HIS A 83 -10.08 -6.80 -15.38
CA HIS A 83 -9.91 -6.61 -16.83
C HIS A 83 -10.68 -7.64 -17.66
N ALA A 84 -11.34 -8.62 -17.03
CA ALA A 84 -12.13 -9.68 -17.66
C ALA A 84 -13.62 -9.29 -17.76
#